data_AF-A0A834TZQ0-F1
#
_entry.id   AF-A0A834TZQ0-F1
#
_cell.length_a   1.000
_cell.length_b   1.000
_cell.length_c   1.000
_cell.angle_alpha   90.00
_cell.angle_beta   90.00
_cell.angle_gamma   90.00
#
_symmetry.space_group_name_H-M   'P 1'
#
loop_
_entity.id
_entity.type
_entity.pdbx_description
1 polymer ?
#
loop_
_entity_poly.entity_id
_entity_poly.type
_entity_poly.pdbx_seq_one_letter_code
_entity_poly.pdbx_strand_id
1 'polypeptide(L)'
;MNTAAFVINRLPQQSKMDKKAVRCTFVGYDNQRKGWRCCDPTTGKSYTSRNVVFDEASSWWSSNEEVLPDLESLKDMVETSQIQLRLDEVDINEDSD
;
A
#
# COMPACT_ATOMS: atom_id res chain seq x y z
N MET A 1 -10.56 -4.83 4.10
CA MET A 1 -9.86 -5.12 5.37
C MET A 1 -8.48 -4.49 5.30
N ASN A 2 -8.28 -3.44 6.06
CA ASN A 2 -7.13 -2.54 6.12
C ASN A 2 -6.50 -2.69 7.51
N THR A 3 -6.02 -3.90 7.79
CA THR A 3 -5.51 -4.31 9.09
C THR A 3 -4.27 -3.50 9.47
N ALA A 4 -4.27 -2.92 10.66
CA ALA A 4 -3.10 -2.28 11.20
C ALA A 4 -2.03 -3.33 11.56
N ALA A 5 -0.78 -2.99 11.27
CA ALA A 5 0.37 -3.81 11.53
C ALA A 5 1.50 -2.97 12.13
N PHE A 6 2.31 -3.59 12.97
CA PHE A 6 3.49 -2.95 13.56
C PHE A 6 4.76 -3.70 13.13
N VAL A 7 5.65 -2.97 12.48
CA VAL A 7 6.94 -3.49 12.00
C VAL A 7 8.07 -2.84 12.79
N ILE A 8 9.05 -3.63 13.19
CA ILE A 8 10.26 -3.11 13.83
C ILE A 8 11.12 -2.41 12.79
N ASN A 9 11.33 -1.12 12.96
CA ASN A 9 12.17 -0.32 12.07
C ASN A 9 13.64 -0.49 12.49
N ARG A 10 14.41 -1.23 11.69
CA ARG A 10 15.85 -1.49 11.91
C ARG A 10 16.75 -0.63 11.04
N LEU A 11 16.26 0.52 10.55
CA LEU A 11 17.09 1.39 9.72
C LEU A 11 18.30 1.91 10.52
N PRO A 12 19.49 1.95 9.90
CA PRO A 12 20.75 2.25 10.60
C PRO A 12 20.87 3.70 11.11
N GLN A 13 19.98 4.60 10.69
CA GLN A 13 20.02 6.03 11.06
C GLN A 13 18.98 6.41 12.14
N GLN A 14 18.62 5.48 13.04
CA GLN A 14 17.72 5.83 14.15
C GLN A 14 18.47 6.54 15.28
N SER A 15 17.93 7.69 15.69
CA SER A 15 18.27 8.34 16.95
C SER A 15 17.78 7.49 18.12
N LYS A 16 18.41 7.61 19.30
CA LYS A 16 18.02 6.89 20.52
C LYS A 16 16.56 7.14 20.93
N MET A 17 15.97 8.25 20.47
CA MET A 17 14.61 8.69 20.78
C MET A 17 13.58 8.29 19.70
N ASP A 18 14.01 7.67 18.60
CA ASP A 18 13.09 7.32 17.52
C ASP A 18 12.22 6.12 17.90
N LYS A 19 11.01 6.10 17.35
CA LYS A 19 10.07 4.98 17.54
C LYS A 19 10.69 3.71 16.93
N LYS A 20 10.85 2.68 17.76
CA LYS A 20 11.38 1.36 17.36
C LYS A 20 10.40 0.55 16.50
N ALA A 21 9.11 0.82 16.66
CA ALA A 21 8.04 0.20 15.88
C ALA A 21 7.31 1.25 15.05
N VAL A 22 7.05 0.91 13.79
CA VAL A 22 6.30 1.72 12.85
C VAL A 22 4.93 1.07 12.66
N ARG A 23 3.87 1.85 12.88
CA ARG A 23 2.51 1.46 12.52
C ARG A 23 2.35 1.61 11.01
N CYS A 24 1.79 0.60 10.37
CA CYS A 24 1.62 0.52 8.92
C CYS A 24 0.36 -0.28 8.59
N THR A 25 -0.09 -0.20 7.34
CA THR A 25 -1.18 -1.00 6.82
C THR A 25 -0.64 -2.26 6.19
N PHE A 26 -1.24 -3.41 6.50
CA PHE A 26 -0.92 -4.67 5.83
C PHE A 26 -1.29 -4.61 4.34
N VAL A 27 -0.38 -5.03 3.47
CA VAL A 27 -0.57 -5.01 2.00
C VAL A 27 -0.53 -6.42 1.40
N GLY A 28 0.31 -7.32 1.92
CA GLY A 28 0.40 -8.68 1.40
C GLY A 28 1.62 -9.45 1.90
N TYR A 29 1.93 -10.57 1.25
CA TYR A 29 3.11 -11.38 1.55
C TYR A 29 4.12 -11.33 0.39
N ASP A 30 5.38 -11.10 0.71
CA ASP A 30 6.49 -11.17 -0.23
C ASP A 30 7.09 -12.59 -0.20
N ASN A 31 6.87 -13.36 -1.26
CA ASN A 31 7.34 -14.74 -1.33
C ASN A 31 8.87 -14.85 -1.46
N GLN A 32 9.52 -13.89 -2.11
CA GLN A 32 10.97 -13.88 -2.32
C GLN A 32 11.70 -13.66 -0.99
N ARG A 33 11.22 -12.69 -0.20
CA ARG A 33 11.80 -12.36 1.11
C ARG A 33 11.23 -13.21 2.24
N LYS A 34 10.17 -13.96 1.96
CA LYS A 34 9.38 -14.76 2.91
C LYS A 34 8.94 -13.89 4.09
N GLY A 35 8.23 -12.81 3.83
CA GLY A 35 7.85 -11.86 4.88
C GLY A 35 6.60 -11.06 4.53
N TRP A 36 5.98 -10.49 5.55
CA TRP A 36 4.82 -9.62 5.39
C TRP A 36 5.24 -8.26 4.85
N ARG A 37 4.49 -7.79 3.86
CA ARG A 37 4.61 -6.48 3.25
C ARG A 37 3.59 -5.55 3.88
N CYS A 38 4.09 -4.45 4.41
CA CYS A 38 3.28 -3.41 5.02
C CYS A 38 3.74 -2.05 4.50
N CYS A 39 2.81 -1.10 4.40
CA CYS A 39 3.11 0.26 3.94
C CYS A 39 2.68 1.27 4.99
N ASP A 40 3.55 2.23 5.28
CA ASP A 40 3.16 3.41 6.05
C ASP A 40 2.58 4.45 5.08
N PRO A 41 1.27 4.71 5.11
CA PRO A 41 0.65 5.66 4.18
C PRO A 41 1.00 7.12 4.48
N THR A 42 1.57 7.42 5.65
CA THR A 42 2.03 8.79 5.98
C THR A 42 3.33 9.12 5.25
N THR A 43 4.25 8.15 5.18
CA THR A 43 5.58 8.35 4.61
C THR A 43 5.76 7.71 3.24
N GLY A 44 4.79 6.90 2.79
CA GLY A 44 4.88 6.09 1.57
C GLY A 44 5.90 4.96 1.65
N LYS A 45 6.53 4.74 2.81
CA LYS A 45 7.57 3.72 2.97
C LYS A 45 6.96 2.33 3.05
N SER A 46 7.50 1.42 2.24
CA SER A 46 7.17 0.00 2.32
C SER A 46 8.19 -0.76 3.17
N TYR A 47 7.68 -1.69 3.96
CA TYR A 47 8.47 -2.54 4.83
C TYR A 47 8.16 -3.99 4.51
N THR A 48 9.19 -4.83 4.47
CA THR A 48 9.03 -6.29 4.39
C THR A 48 9.70 -6.92 5.60
N SER A 49 8.92 -7.60 6.45
CA SER A 49 9.44 -8.22 7.67
C SER A 49 8.75 -9.54 7.96
N ARG A 50 9.49 -10.51 8.50
CA ARG A 50 8.93 -11.76 9.04
C ARG A 50 8.22 -11.55 10.37
N ASN A 51 8.72 -10.57 11.14
CA ASN A 51 8.25 -10.28 12.47
C ASN A 51 7.37 -9.03 12.38
N VAL A 52 6.06 -9.28 12.29
CA VAL A 52 5.03 -8.25 12.24
C VAL A 52 3.98 -8.59 13.28
N VAL A 53 3.57 -7.59 14.05
CA VAL A 53 2.46 -7.72 15.00
C VAL A 53 1.21 -7.14 14.35
N PHE A 54 0.20 -7.98 14.16
CA PHE A 54 -1.08 -7.57 13.61
C PHE A 54 -2.00 -7.09 14.72
N ASP A 55 -2.66 -5.97 14.47
CA ASP A 55 -3.74 -5.46 15.30
C ASP A 55 -5.01 -5.46 14.45
N GLU A 56 -5.75 -6.56 14.57
CA GLU A 56 -7.00 -6.79 13.83
C GLU A 56 -8.16 -5.96 14.38
N ALA A 57 -8.09 -5.54 15.65
CA ALA A 57 -9.09 -4.67 16.25
C ALA A 57 -8.97 -3.23 15.74
N SER A 58 -7.75 -2.81 15.40
CA SER A 58 -7.49 -1.51 14.80
C SER A 58 -7.53 -1.57 13.27
N SER A 59 -8.59 -1.00 12.69
CA SER A 59 -8.54 -0.59 11.30
C SER A 59 -7.61 0.62 11.14
N TRP A 60 -6.82 0.67 10.05
CA TRP A 60 -6.08 1.89 9.71
C TRP A 60 -7.02 3.05 9.35
N TRP A 61 -8.19 2.74 8.79
CA TRP A 61 -9.17 3.72 8.37
C TRP A 61 -10.43 3.50 9.21
N SER A 62 -10.85 4.50 9.97
CA SER A 62 -12.21 4.49 10.50
C SER A 62 -13.17 4.32 9.31
N SER A 63 -14.23 3.54 9.46
CA SER A 63 -15.29 3.42 8.45
C SER A 63 -16.07 4.73 8.28
N ASN A 64 -15.40 5.85 8.00
CA ASN A 64 -16.02 6.86 7.17
C ASN A 64 -15.96 6.27 5.77
N GLU A 65 -17.07 5.64 5.42
CA GLU A 65 -17.44 5.26 4.07
C GLU A 65 -17.58 6.55 3.23
N GLU A 66 -16.44 7.17 2.93
CA GLU A 66 -16.35 8.07 1.79
C GLU A 66 -16.54 7.16 0.58
N VAL A 67 -17.79 7.09 0.11
CA VAL A 67 -18.15 6.40 -1.12
C VAL A 67 -17.18 6.88 -2.19
N LEU A 68 -16.25 6.01 -2.58
CA LEU A 68 -15.38 6.31 -3.70
C LEU A 68 -16.31 6.61 -4.89
N PRO A 69 -16.16 7.76 -5.55
CA PRO A 69 -16.97 8.07 -6.72
C PRO A 69 -16.79 6.94 -7.72
N ASP A 70 -17.91 6.53 -8.32
CA ASP A 70 -17.94 5.45 -9.27
C ASP A 70 -16.90 5.66 -10.38
N LEU A 71 -16.44 4.57 -10.98
CA LEU A 71 -15.38 4.59 -12.00
C LEU A 71 -15.73 5.55 -13.15
N GLU A 72 -17.02 5.70 -13.47
CA GLU A 72 -17.52 6.65 -14.46
C GLU A 72 -17.33 8.12 -14.01
N SER A 73 -17.60 8.41 -12.74
CA SER A 73 -17.39 9.75 -12.16
C SER A 73 -15.90 10.13 -12.02
N LEU A 74 -15.02 9.14 -11.84
CA LEU A 74 -13.57 9.33 -11.83
C LEU A 74 -13.01 9.66 -13.22
N LYS A 75 -13.57 9.05 -14.29
CA LYS A 75 -13.20 9.39 -15.67
C LYS A 75 -13.48 10.86 -15.97
N ASP A 76 -14.67 11.34 -15.60
CA ASP A 76 -15.08 12.73 -15.81
C ASP A 76 -14.16 13.73 -15.07
N MET A 77 -13.69 13.38 -13.87
CA MET A 77 -12.73 14.20 -13.11
C MET A 77 -11.33 14.22 -13.73
N VAL A 78 -10.87 13.10 -14.28
CA VAL A 78 -9.55 12.99 -14.94
C VAL A 78 -9.57 13.73 -16.28
N GLU A 79 -10.67 13.61 -17.02
CA GLU A 79 -10.94 14.31 -18.29
C GLU A 79 -10.95 15.83 -18.10
N THR A 80 -11.65 16.32 -17.07
CA THR A 80 -11.69 17.75 -16.72
C THR A 80 -10.35 18.29 -16.22
N SER A 81 -9.50 17.43 -15.66
CA SER A 81 -8.16 17.80 -15.17
C SER A 81 -7.04 17.71 -16.24
N GLN A 82 -7.34 17.26 -17.48
CA GLN A 82 -6.37 17.04 -18.57
C GLN A 82 -5.16 16.14 -18.22
N ILE A 83 -5.32 15.16 -17.32
CA ILE A 83 -4.23 14.24 -16.95
C ILE A 83 -4.33 12.97 -17.81
N GLN A 84 -3.47 12.82 -18.81
CA GLN A 84 -3.41 11.61 -19.63
C GLN A 84 -2.70 10.47 -18.86
N LEU A 85 -3.45 9.56 -18.26
CA LEU A 85 -2.91 8.28 -17.82
C LEU A 85 -2.66 7.41 -19.06
N ARG A 86 -1.40 7.30 -19.49
CA ARG A 86 -0.99 6.24 -20.43
C ARG A 86 -0.99 4.91 -19.67
N LEU A 87 -2.02 4.10 -19.91
CA LEU A 87 -1.90 2.64 -19.75
C LEU A 87 -1.41 2.14 -21.11
N ASP A 88 -0.17 1.69 -21.18
CA ASP A 88 0.28 0.93 -22.35
C ASP A 88 -0.41 -0.43 -22.28
N GLU A 89 -1.40 -0.63 -23.14
CA GLU A 89 -1.95 -1.96 -23.43
C GLU A 89 -0.83 -2.77 -24.07
N VAL A 90 -0.30 -3.75 -23.34
CA VAL A 90 0.59 -4.75 -23.93
C VAL A 90 -0.30 -5.68 -24.76
N ASP A 91 -0.42 -5.37 -26.05
CA ASP A 91 -0.92 -6.30 -27.05
C ASP A 91 0.02 -7.52 -27.08
N ILE A 92 -0.42 -8.62 -26.47
CA ILE A 92 0.15 -9.94 -26.75
C ILE A 92 -0.37 -10.33 -28.13
N ASN A 93 0.39 -9.96 -29.16
CA ASN A 93 0.29 -10.62 -30.46
C ASN A 93 0.80 -12.06 -30.28
N GLU A 94 -0.11 -13.02 -30.15
CA GLU A 94 0.21 -14.43 -30.41
C GLU A 94 0.39 -14.62 -31.91
N ASP A 95 1.63 -14.48 -32.39
CA ASP A 95 2.06 -15.02 -33.68
C ASP A 95 2.75 -16.38 -33.45
N SER A 96 2.08 -17.42 -33.98
CA SER A 96 2.63 -18.57 -34.73
C SER A 96 3.56 -19.60 -34.04
N ASP A 97 3.09 -20.86 -33.94
CA ASP A 97 3.47 -21.96 -34.86
C ASP A 97 2.35 -23.04 -34.90
#